data_AF-A0A1V5J957-F1
#
_entry.id   AF-A0A1V5J957-F1
#
_cell.length_a   1.000
_cell.length_b   1.000
_cell.length_c   1.000
_cell.angle_alpha   90.00
_cell.angle_beta   90.00
_cell.angle_gamma   90.00
#
_symmetry.space_group_name_H-M   'P 1'
#
loop_
_entity.id
_entity.type
_entity.pdbx_description
1 polymer ?
#
loop_
_entity_poly.entity_id
_entity_poly.type
_entity_poly.pdbx_seq_one_letter_code
_entity_poly.pdbx_strand_id
1 'polypeptide(L)'
;MRKVPFFIEATDSKAIEVLRNTGESIGAGVWECDSESRKKLHLAAVFTNNFSNFMMTVGEAVAREAGIDPVLLRPLMEETARKALRSGPEAAQTGPAVRHDTGTVKSHIELLSFSPQYQKLYRLVSRMIAGHYRKRKK
;
A
#
# COMPACT_ATOMS: atom_id res chain seq x y z
N MET A 1 4.82 -14.10 -17.02
CA MET A 1 5.36 -13.80 -15.68
C MET A 1 6.76 -13.22 -15.85
N ARG A 2 7.00 -11.93 -15.58
CA ARG A 2 8.33 -11.29 -15.78
C ARG A 2 8.67 -10.21 -14.73
N LYS A 3 7.97 -10.18 -13.57
CA LYS A 3 8.02 -9.03 -12.66
C LYS A 3 8.05 -9.35 -11.17
N VAL A 4 8.06 -10.63 -10.77
CA VAL A 4 8.16 -10.97 -9.34
C VAL A 4 9.63 -11.11 -8.99
N PRO A 5 10.14 -10.35 -8.02
CA PRO A 5 11.54 -10.48 -7.63
C PRO A 5 11.80 -11.75 -6.86
N PHE A 6 12.85 -12.47 -7.25
CA PHE A 6 13.30 -13.69 -6.60
C PHE A 6 14.55 -13.40 -5.78
N PHE A 7 14.44 -13.53 -4.46
CA PHE A 7 15.52 -13.22 -3.53
C PHE A 7 16.22 -14.51 -3.09
N ILE A 8 17.53 -14.56 -3.24
CA ILE A 8 18.35 -15.74 -2.94
C ILE A 8 19.37 -15.43 -1.83
N GLU A 9 19.69 -16.45 -1.06
CA GLU A 9 20.67 -16.41 0.03
C GLU A 9 21.28 -17.81 0.16
N ALA A 10 22.62 -17.91 0.24
CA ALA A 10 23.32 -19.16 0.51
C ALA A 10 24.69 -18.88 1.14
N THR A 11 25.31 -19.91 1.72
CA THR A 11 26.59 -19.82 2.42
C THR A 11 27.82 -20.00 1.53
N ASP A 12 27.63 -20.48 0.30
CA ASP A 12 28.70 -20.70 -0.67
C ASP A 12 28.29 -20.28 -2.09
N SER A 13 29.29 -19.98 -2.92
CA SER A 13 29.10 -19.43 -4.27
C SER A 13 28.44 -20.42 -5.24
N LYS A 14 28.64 -21.72 -5.07
CA LYS A 14 28.06 -22.74 -5.95
C LYS A 14 26.56 -22.84 -5.73
N ALA A 15 26.10 -22.77 -4.48
CA ALA A 15 24.69 -22.71 -4.16
C ALA A 15 24.02 -21.43 -4.71
N ILE A 16 24.67 -20.26 -4.59
CA ILE A 16 24.18 -19.01 -5.19
C ILE A 16 24.00 -19.14 -6.70
N GLU A 17 24.97 -19.74 -7.40
CA GLU A 17 24.89 -19.94 -8.85
C GLU A 17 23.71 -20.84 -9.25
N VAL A 18 23.49 -21.95 -8.53
CA VAL A 18 22.35 -22.85 -8.77
C VAL A 18 21.02 -22.12 -8.56
N LEU A 19 20.88 -21.36 -7.47
CA LEU A 19 19.66 -20.61 -7.17
C LEU A 19 19.40 -19.51 -8.21
N ARG A 20 20.46 -18.84 -8.67
CA ARG A 20 20.39 -17.83 -9.72
C ARG A 20 19.92 -18.42 -11.05
N ASN A 21 20.57 -19.50 -11.51
CA ASN A 21 20.19 -20.19 -12.73
C ASN A 21 18.73 -20.68 -12.66
N THR A 22 18.29 -21.16 -11.49
CA THR A 22 16.90 -21.60 -11.27
C THR A 22 15.92 -20.43 -11.45
N GLY A 23 16.16 -19.30 -10.77
CA GLY A 23 15.27 -18.12 -10.89
C GLY A 23 15.25 -17.53 -12.30
N GLU A 24 16.41 -17.48 -12.96
CA GLU A 24 16.52 -16.98 -14.34
C GLU A 24 15.82 -17.91 -15.34
N SER A 25 15.87 -19.24 -15.15
CA SER A 25 15.19 -20.22 -16.00
C SER A 25 13.67 -20.05 -16.05
N ILE A 26 13.07 -19.49 -14.99
CA ILE A 26 11.63 -19.17 -14.93
C ILE A 26 11.31 -17.71 -15.31
N GLY A 27 12.31 -16.97 -15.79
CA GLY A 27 12.18 -15.57 -16.22
C GLY A 27 11.97 -14.58 -15.07
N ALA A 28 12.38 -14.93 -13.84
CA ALA A 28 12.41 -14.01 -12.72
C ALA A 28 13.68 -13.15 -12.76
N GLY A 29 13.60 -11.91 -12.24
CA GLY A 29 14.81 -11.22 -11.84
C GLY A 29 15.31 -11.82 -10.54
N VAL A 30 16.62 -12.06 -10.44
CA VAL A 30 17.23 -12.67 -9.26
C VAL A 30 18.14 -11.68 -8.56
N TRP A 31 17.93 -11.53 -7.24
CA TRP A 31 18.70 -10.65 -6.39
C TRP A 31 19.19 -11.39 -5.15
N GLU A 32 20.44 -11.18 -4.78
CA GLU A 32 20.95 -11.66 -3.49
C GLU A 32 20.43 -10.76 -2.37
N CYS A 33 19.95 -11.38 -1.29
CA CYS A 33 19.37 -10.66 -0.15
C CYS A 33 19.52 -11.49 1.12
N ASP A 34 20.31 -11.00 2.07
CA ASP A 34 20.47 -11.65 3.36
C ASP A 34 19.15 -11.68 4.16
N SER A 35 19.11 -12.54 5.18
CA SER A 35 17.92 -12.75 6.01
C SER A 35 17.42 -11.48 6.71
N GLU A 36 18.30 -10.57 7.11
CA GLU A 36 17.90 -9.33 7.79
C GLU A 36 17.29 -8.32 6.82
N SER A 37 17.89 -8.18 5.64
CA SER A 37 17.39 -7.38 4.53
C SER A 37 16.07 -7.94 4.01
N ARG A 38 15.94 -9.27 3.92
CA ARG A 38 14.70 -9.95 3.52
C ARG A 38 13.55 -9.66 4.51
N LYS A 39 13.82 -9.67 5.82
CA LYS A 39 12.83 -9.28 6.84
C LYS A 39 12.35 -7.84 6.66
N LYS A 40 13.27 -6.91 6.45
CA LYS A 40 12.94 -5.48 6.21
C LYS A 40 12.14 -5.29 4.92
N LEU A 41 12.53 -5.98 3.86
CA LEU A 41 11.81 -5.94 2.59
C LEU A 41 10.41 -6.52 2.73
N HIS A 42 10.25 -7.64 3.45
CA HIS A 42 8.94 -8.21 3.72
C HIS A 42 8.05 -7.23 4.49
N LEU A 43 8.58 -6.56 5.52
CA LEU A 43 7.85 -5.51 6.23
C LEU A 43 7.40 -4.39 5.29
N ALA A 44 8.27 -3.91 4.39
CA ALA A 44 7.90 -2.92 3.37
C ALA A 44 6.81 -3.44 2.41
N ALA A 45 6.86 -4.73 2.04
CA ALA A 45 5.86 -5.38 1.21
C ALA A 45 4.49 -5.47 1.90
N VAL A 46 4.45 -5.63 3.22
CA VAL A 46 3.21 -5.61 4.02
C VAL A 46 2.49 -4.27 3.90
N PHE A 47 3.21 -3.14 3.98
CA PHE A 47 2.60 -1.82 3.79
C PHE A 47 2.09 -1.60 2.36
N THR A 48 2.92 -1.95 1.37
CA THR A 48 2.61 -1.67 -0.04
C THR A 48 1.55 -2.60 -0.64
N ASN A 49 1.37 -3.80 -0.09
CA ASN A 49 0.42 -4.79 -0.60
C ASN A 49 -0.67 -5.13 0.42
N ASN A 50 -0.32 -5.74 1.55
CA ASN A 50 -1.33 -6.27 2.48
C ASN A 50 -2.20 -5.15 3.08
N PHE A 51 -1.58 -4.09 3.60
CA PHE A 51 -2.33 -2.97 4.17
C PHE A 51 -3.09 -2.19 3.10
N SER A 52 -2.48 -1.98 1.92
CA SER A 52 -3.15 -1.31 0.80
C SER A 52 -4.40 -2.09 0.33
N ASN A 53 -4.30 -3.41 0.21
CA ASN A 53 -5.45 -4.26 -0.09
C ASN A 53 -6.52 -4.19 1.00
N PHE A 54 -6.14 -4.19 2.27
CA PHE A 54 -7.10 -4.04 3.37
C PHE A 54 -7.84 -2.69 3.31
N MET A 55 -7.15 -1.60 2.96
CA MET A 55 -7.82 -0.30 2.76
C MET A 55 -8.87 -0.35 1.63
N MET A 56 -8.63 -1.13 0.58
CA MET A 56 -9.63 -1.39 -0.46
C MET A 56 -10.84 -2.14 0.10
N THR A 57 -10.61 -3.19 0.90
CA THR A 57 -11.69 -3.94 1.60
C THR A 57 -12.54 -3.02 2.49
N VAL A 58 -11.91 -2.12 3.26
CA VAL A 58 -12.63 -1.13 4.07
C VAL A 58 -13.46 -0.19 3.18
N GLY A 59 -12.91 0.28 2.06
CA GLY A 59 -13.63 1.10 1.09
C GLY A 59 -14.87 0.41 0.50
N GLU A 60 -14.74 -0.87 0.14
CA GLU A 60 -15.89 -1.67 -0.32
C GLU A 60 -16.96 -1.82 0.77
N ALA A 61 -16.56 -2.05 2.02
CA ALA A 61 -17.50 -2.15 3.13
C ALA A 61 -18.28 -0.84 3.34
N VAL A 62 -17.60 0.31 3.25
CA VAL A 62 -18.25 1.63 3.32
C VAL A 62 -19.22 1.84 2.16
N ALA A 63 -18.87 1.42 0.94
CA ALA A 63 -19.77 1.51 -0.21
C ALA A 63 -21.03 0.64 -0.02
N ARG A 64 -20.86 -0.61 0.45
CA ARG A 64 -21.99 -1.51 0.72
C ARG A 64 -22.93 -0.97 1.79
N GLU A 65 -22.39 -0.41 2.87
CA GLU A 65 -23.20 0.23 3.92
C GLU A 65 -24.05 1.37 3.35
N ALA A 66 -23.53 2.12 2.38
CA ALA A 66 -24.26 3.18 1.69
C ALA A 66 -25.21 2.67 0.58
N GLY A 67 -25.33 1.35 0.38
CA GLY A 67 -26.12 0.75 -0.70
C GLY A 67 -25.52 0.93 -2.10
N ILE A 68 -24.21 1.21 -2.19
CA ILE A 68 -23.48 1.45 -3.44
C ILE A 68 -22.73 0.17 -3.84
N ASP A 69 -22.82 -0.22 -5.12
CA ASP A 69 -22.06 -1.34 -5.66
C ASP A 69 -20.54 -1.05 -5.60
N PRO A 70 -19.74 -1.85 -4.86
CA PRO A 70 -18.30 -1.65 -4.76
C PRO A 70 -17.54 -1.77 -6.08
N VAL A 71 -18.12 -2.41 -7.10
CA VAL A 71 -17.50 -2.48 -8.44
C VAL A 71 -17.18 -1.09 -8.99
N LEU A 72 -17.97 -0.08 -8.63
CA LEU A 72 -17.76 1.32 -9.03
C LEU A 72 -16.43 1.91 -8.49
N LEU A 73 -15.85 1.32 -7.45
CA LEU A 73 -14.57 1.78 -6.88
C LEU A 73 -13.35 1.26 -7.65
N ARG A 74 -13.48 0.18 -8.44
CA ARG A 74 -12.34 -0.47 -9.09
C ARG A 74 -11.51 0.47 -9.98
N PRO A 75 -12.11 1.31 -10.85
CA PRO A 75 -11.33 2.24 -11.67
C PRO A 75 -10.53 3.26 -10.84
N LEU A 76 -11.07 3.67 -9.68
CA LEU A 76 -10.40 4.60 -8.77
C LEU A 76 -9.21 3.94 -8.06
N MET A 77 -9.35 2.66 -7.68
CA MET A 77 -8.26 1.88 -7.10
C MET A 77 -7.13 1.68 -8.11
N GLU A 78 -7.47 1.35 -9.36
CA GLU A 78 -6.51 1.18 -10.45
C GLU A 78 -5.74 2.46 -10.76
N GLU A 79 -6.43 3.61 -10.91
CA GLU A 79 -5.74 4.88 -11.17
C GLU A 79 -4.86 5.29 -9.98
N THR A 80 -5.29 5.03 -8.75
CA THR A 80 -4.47 5.30 -7.56
C THR A 80 -3.16 4.51 -7.61
N ALA A 81 -3.24 3.20 -7.88
CA ALA A 81 -2.05 2.36 -8.00
C ALA A 81 -1.16 2.81 -9.18
N ARG A 82 -1.75 3.07 -10.35
CA ARG A 82 -1.03 3.51 -11.55
C ARG A 82 -0.34 4.85 -11.33
N LYS A 83 -0.99 5.81 -10.67
CA LYS A 83 -0.42 7.13 -10.37
C LYS A 83 0.71 7.04 -9.35
N ALA A 84 0.54 6.23 -8.31
CA ALA A 84 1.58 6.00 -7.31
C ALA A 84 2.84 5.37 -7.93
N LEU A 85 2.69 4.42 -8.85
CA LEU A 85 3.82 3.81 -9.57
C LEU A 85 4.47 4.76 -10.58
N ARG A 86 3.68 5.66 -11.20
CA ARG A 86 4.16 6.60 -12.22
C ARG A 86 4.90 7.81 -11.65
N SER A 87 4.36 8.40 -10.58
CA SER A 87 4.83 9.69 -10.03
C SER A 87 5.41 9.57 -8.61
N GLY A 88 5.36 8.39 -8.02
CA GLY A 88 5.69 8.15 -6.62
C GLY A 88 4.45 8.32 -5.71
N PRO A 89 4.30 7.48 -4.66
CA PRO A 89 3.16 7.56 -3.73
C PRO A 89 3.04 8.93 -3.06
N GLU A 90 4.18 9.55 -2.74
CA GLU A 90 4.21 10.82 -2.03
C GLU A 90 3.67 11.99 -2.87
N ALA A 91 4.10 12.09 -4.14
CA ALA A 91 3.59 13.10 -5.07
C ALA A 91 2.15 12.82 -5.52
N ALA A 92 1.71 11.56 -5.44
CA ALA A 92 0.36 11.16 -5.81
C ALA A 92 -0.70 11.45 -4.74
N GLN A 93 -0.29 11.75 -3.49
CA GLN A 93 -1.22 11.93 -2.37
C GLN A 93 -2.19 13.10 -2.60
N THR A 94 -3.48 12.83 -2.40
CA THR A 94 -4.55 13.83 -2.42
C THR A 94 -5.52 13.60 -1.24
N GLY A 95 -6.65 14.31 -1.24
CA GLY A 95 -7.73 14.12 -0.27
C GLY A 95 -7.82 15.19 0.82
N PRO A 96 -8.84 15.12 1.68
CA PRO A 96 -9.12 16.16 2.68
C PRO A 96 -8.04 16.25 3.77
N ALA A 97 -7.42 15.13 4.15
CA ALA A 97 -6.39 15.10 5.20
C ALA A 97 -5.13 15.90 4.83
N VAL A 98 -4.63 15.78 3.60
CA VAL A 98 -3.46 16.56 3.12
C VAL A 98 -3.79 18.04 2.91
N ARG A 99 -5.05 18.36 2.60
CA ARG A 99 -5.55 19.74 2.49
C ARG A 99 -5.93 20.36 3.83
N HIS A 100 -5.87 19.60 4.93
CA HIS A 100 -6.34 20.01 6.26
C HIS A 100 -7.82 20.44 6.28
N ASP A 101 -8.64 19.81 5.45
CA ASP A 101 -10.09 20.02 5.43
C ASP A 101 -10.74 19.26 6.60
N THR A 102 -10.76 19.92 7.76
CA THR A 102 -11.28 19.36 9.01
C THR A 102 -12.80 19.15 8.97
N GLY A 103 -13.53 19.96 8.20
CA GLY A 103 -14.97 19.83 8.02
C GLY A 103 -15.32 18.52 7.34
N THR A 104 -14.71 18.25 6.19
CA THR A 104 -14.90 16.97 5.47
C THR A 104 -14.43 15.78 6.30
N VAL A 105 -13.27 15.88 6.97
CA VAL A 105 -12.75 14.80 7.85
C VAL A 105 -13.74 14.47 8.97
N LYS A 106 -14.35 15.47 9.59
CA LYS A 106 -15.34 15.28 10.66
C LYS A 106 -16.61 14.60 10.11
N SER A 107 -17.12 15.07 8.98
CA SER A 107 -18.30 14.48 8.34
C SER A 107 -18.07 13.00 7.96
N HIS A 108 -16.93 12.67 7.35
CA HIS A 108 -16.59 11.28 7.03
C HIS A 108 -16.53 10.39 8.26
N ILE A 109 -16.02 10.89 9.38
CA ILE A 109 -15.97 10.17 10.63
C ILE A 109 -17.39 9.83 11.14
N GLU A 110 -18.33 10.76 11.00
CA GLU A 110 -19.74 10.56 11.40
C GLU A 110 -20.42 9.53 10.50
N LEU A 111 -20.15 9.55 9.18
CA LEU A 111 -20.63 8.54 8.23
C LEU A 111 -20.16 7.11 8.55
N LEU A 112 -19.04 6.98 9.28
CA LEU A 112 -18.50 5.69 9.72
C LEU A 112 -19.10 5.21 11.06
N SER A 113 -20.22 5.78 11.53
CA SER A 113 -20.84 5.45 12.82
C SER A 113 -21.19 3.96 12.99
N PHE A 114 -21.46 3.26 11.88
CA PHE A 114 -21.71 1.83 11.84
C PHE A 114 -20.48 0.97 12.23
N SER A 115 -19.27 1.53 12.23
CA SER A 115 -18.04 0.81 12.58
C SER A 115 -17.07 1.67 13.39
N PRO A 116 -17.07 1.52 14.74
CA PRO A 116 -16.09 2.19 15.61
C PRO A 116 -14.63 1.87 15.26
N GLN A 117 -14.36 0.69 14.67
CA GLN A 117 -13.03 0.31 14.22
C GLN A 117 -12.60 1.11 12.98
N TYR A 118 -13.48 1.28 12.00
CA TYR A 118 -13.19 2.09 10.81
C TYR A 118 -13.05 3.57 11.17
N GLN A 119 -13.83 4.05 12.13
CA GLN A 119 -13.63 5.37 12.72
C GLN A 119 -12.23 5.57 13.29
N LYS A 120 -11.72 4.61 14.09
CA LYS A 120 -10.36 4.65 14.65
C LYS A 120 -9.31 4.62 13.54
N LEU A 121 -9.46 3.73 12.57
CA LEU A 121 -8.56 3.61 11.42
C LEU A 121 -8.49 4.91 10.61
N TYR A 122 -9.64 5.47 10.25
CA TYR A 122 -9.74 6.70 9.47
C TYR A 122 -9.06 7.88 10.19
N ARG A 123 -9.26 8.02 11.50
CA ARG A 123 -8.60 9.05 12.32
C ARG A 123 -7.09 8.88 12.32
N LEU A 124 -6.61 7.65 12.52
CA LEU A 124 -5.18 7.35 12.57
C LEU A 124 -4.51 7.68 11.23
N VAL A 125 -5.04 7.15 10.13
CA VAL A 125 -4.47 7.36 8.79
C VAL A 125 -4.53 8.83 8.39
N SER A 126 -5.66 9.51 8.60
CA SER A 126 -5.80 10.94 8.30
C SER A 126 -4.80 11.79 9.09
N ARG A 127 -4.58 11.48 10.37
CA ARG A 127 -3.58 12.16 11.21
C ARG A 127 -2.16 11.93 10.70
N MET A 128 -1.83 10.69 10.30
CA MET A 128 -0.51 10.37 9.75
C MET A 128 -0.26 11.10 8.42
N ILE A 129 -1.25 11.13 7.52
CA ILE A 129 -1.18 11.90 6.26
C ILE A 129 -0.97 13.38 6.58
N ALA A 130 -1.86 14.00 7.35
CA ALA A 130 -1.76 15.42 7.69
C ALA A 130 -0.41 15.76 8.34
N GLY A 131 0.08 14.91 9.25
CA GLY A 131 1.37 15.09 9.93
C GLY A 131 2.58 14.97 9.01
N HIS A 132 2.58 14.01 8.09
CA HIS A 132 3.68 13.77 7.13
C HIS A 132 3.82 14.95 6.16
N TYR A 133 2.73 15.37 5.52
CA TYR A 133 2.76 16.41 4.48
C TYR A 133 2.80 17.85 5.02
N ARG A 134 2.48 18.08 6.30
CA ARG A 134 2.66 19.39 6.95
C ARG A 134 4.13 19.82 7.04
N LYS A 135 5.03 18.87 7.29
CA LYS A 135 6.46 19.16 7.55
C LYS A 135 7.23 19.63 6.32
N ARG A 136 6.70 19.45 5.10
CA ARG A 136 7.37 19.78 3.84
C ARG A 136 7.00 21.16 3.25
N LYS A 137 6.07 21.89 3.87
CA LYS A 137 5.70 23.27 3.48
C LYS A 137 6.47 24.36 4.26
N LYS A 138 7.40 23.98 5.13
CA LYS A 138 8.39 24.85 5.77
C LYS A 138 9.76 24.50 5.18
#